data_AF-A0A552HFD5-F1
#
_entry.id   AF-A0A552HFD5-F1
#
_cell.length_a   1.000
_cell.length_b   1.000
_cell.length_c   1.000
_cell.angle_alpha   90.00
_cell.angle_beta   90.00
_cell.angle_gamma   90.00
#
_symmetry.space_group_name_H-M   'P 1'
#
loop_
_entity.id
_entity.type
_entity.pdbx_description
1 polymer ?
#
loop_
_entity_poly.entity_id
_entity_poly.type
_entity_poly.pdbx_seq_one_letter_code
_entity_poly.pdbx_strand_id
1 'polypeptide(L)'
;MLLFIPPKQLTITLLAPLMLLVSSCSSKLISAPGIKGRFIEESTGKPIPGAKVRYTNIGEGLTKESITDADGRFIFQPEFTEGYAGYPTSPVGLRVRLQLMIKDKHNFSSVYPSVKNSAYPSVKNTDVDNAMIDAGDIKVNRFFLNP
;
A
#
# COMPACT_ATOMS: atom_id res chain seq x y z
N MET A 1 -38.05 -67.54 7.60
CA MET A 1 -38.98 -66.39 7.47
C MET A 1 -38.12 -65.15 7.27
N LEU A 2 -38.11 -64.60 6.04
CA LEU A 2 -37.21 -63.53 5.61
C LEU A 2 -37.62 -62.19 6.23
N LEU A 3 -36.63 -61.45 6.77
CA LEU A 3 -36.81 -60.13 7.39
C LEU A 3 -36.98 -59.07 6.29
N PHE A 4 -38.14 -58.42 6.25
CA PHE A 4 -38.50 -57.40 5.26
C PHE A 4 -38.04 -56.02 5.76
N ILE A 5 -37.11 -55.36 5.06
CA ILE A 5 -36.67 -54.00 5.36
C ILE A 5 -37.39 -53.03 4.41
N PRO A 6 -38.13 -52.00 4.91
CA PRO A 6 -38.85 -51.07 4.06
C PRO A 6 -37.89 -50.09 3.35
N PRO A 7 -38.10 -49.77 2.05
CA PRO A 7 -37.22 -48.92 1.28
C PRO A 7 -37.72 -47.47 1.32
N LYS A 8 -37.44 -46.74 2.40
CA LYS A 8 -37.52 -45.27 2.39
C LYS A 8 -36.91 -44.74 3.68
N GLN A 9 -36.13 -43.66 3.55
CA GLN A 9 -35.41 -42.95 4.61
C GLN A 9 -33.96 -43.40 4.88
N LEU A 10 -33.29 -43.94 3.86
CA LEU A 10 -31.83 -43.88 3.76
C LEU A 10 -31.44 -42.51 3.15
N THR A 11 -31.76 -41.40 3.82
CA THR A 11 -31.47 -40.08 3.22
C THR A 11 -31.36 -38.93 4.23
N ILE A 12 -30.91 -39.16 5.46
CA ILE A 12 -30.58 -38.05 6.37
C ILE A 12 -29.32 -38.39 7.16
N THR A 13 -28.20 -38.61 6.46
CA THR A 13 -26.88 -38.68 7.12
C THR A 13 -25.77 -38.26 6.16
N LEU A 14 -26.06 -37.27 5.30
CA LEU A 14 -25.06 -36.71 4.39
C LEU A 14 -25.19 -35.19 4.23
N LEU A 15 -25.69 -34.48 5.25
CA LEU A 15 -25.62 -33.01 5.29
C LEU A 15 -24.61 -32.47 6.31
N ALA A 16 -23.97 -33.33 7.10
CA ALA A 16 -23.10 -32.92 8.20
C ALA A 16 -21.67 -32.48 7.81
N PRO A 17 -21.04 -32.88 6.68
CA PRO A 17 -19.76 -32.30 6.30
C PRO A 17 -19.86 -31.14 5.30
N LEU A 18 -21.04 -30.84 4.73
CA LEU A 18 -21.17 -29.78 3.71
C LEU A 18 -21.18 -28.35 4.29
N MET A 19 -21.42 -28.20 5.61
CA MET A 19 -21.42 -26.91 6.30
C MET A 19 -20.05 -26.45 6.82
N LEU A 20 -18.99 -27.24 6.66
CA LEU A 20 -17.64 -26.89 7.14
C LEU A 20 -16.73 -26.25 6.08
N LEU A 21 -17.24 -25.99 4.87
CA LEU A 21 -16.52 -25.24 3.84
C LEU A 21 -17.03 -23.79 3.70
N VAL A 22 -17.32 -23.12 4.82
CA VAL A 22 -17.10 -21.66 4.86
C VAL A 22 -15.58 -21.46 4.89
N SER A 23 -14.94 -21.66 3.73
CA SER A 23 -13.61 -21.12 3.47
C SER A 23 -13.71 -19.65 3.80
N SER A 24 -13.13 -19.29 4.95
CA SER A 24 -12.96 -17.90 5.34
C SER A 24 -12.19 -17.25 4.19
N CYS A 25 -12.89 -16.52 3.34
CA CYS A 25 -12.28 -15.73 2.29
C CYS A 25 -11.67 -14.52 3.01
N SER A 26 -10.59 -14.76 3.73
CA SER A 26 -9.72 -13.71 4.25
C SER A 26 -9.12 -13.03 3.04
N SER A 27 -9.78 -11.97 2.58
CA SER A 27 -9.20 -11.08 1.58
C SER A 27 -8.16 -10.22 2.27
N LYS A 28 -6.90 -10.44 1.94
CA LYS A 28 -5.81 -9.52 2.30
C LYS A 28 -6.11 -8.17 1.67
N LEU A 29 -6.19 -7.12 2.48
CA LEU A 29 -6.47 -5.75 2.04
C LEU A 29 -5.24 -4.89 2.24
N ILE A 30 -5.04 -3.89 1.37
CA ILE A 30 -3.97 -2.90 1.56
C ILE A 30 -4.46 -1.90 2.61
N SER A 31 -3.73 -1.75 3.72
CA SER A 31 -3.98 -0.67 4.70
C SER A 31 -3.16 0.57 4.36
N ALA A 32 -1.93 0.38 3.89
CA ALA A 32 -1.05 1.45 3.41
C ALA A 32 -0.27 0.99 2.18
N PRO A 33 -0.31 1.69 1.04
CA PRO A 33 0.45 1.27 -0.12
C PRO A 33 1.95 1.42 0.11
N GLY A 34 2.70 0.54 -0.52
CA GLY A 34 4.13 0.68 -0.63
C GLY A 34 4.45 1.82 -1.59
N ILE A 35 5.58 2.46 -1.38
CA ILE A 35 6.12 3.42 -2.35
C ILE A 35 7.64 3.38 -2.36
N LYS A 36 8.20 3.33 -3.56
CA LYS A 36 9.64 3.41 -3.80
C LYS A 36 9.93 4.52 -4.79
N GLY A 37 11.16 5.03 -4.74
CA GLY A 37 11.61 6.04 -5.68
C GLY A 37 13.04 6.46 -5.41
N ARG A 38 13.49 7.48 -6.14
CA ARG A 38 14.83 8.03 -6.04
C ARG A 38 14.79 9.55 -6.07
N PHE A 39 15.41 10.21 -5.11
CA PHE A 39 15.54 11.66 -5.11
C PHE A 39 16.80 12.11 -5.85
N ILE A 40 16.60 12.99 -6.82
CA ILE A 40 17.65 13.59 -7.66
C ILE A 40 17.64 15.10 -7.46
N GLU A 41 18.79 15.70 -7.25
CA GLU A 41 18.93 17.15 -7.27
C GLU A 41 18.79 17.68 -8.70
N GLU A 42 17.83 18.57 -8.93
CA GLU A 42 17.51 19.08 -10.26
C GLU A 42 18.67 19.87 -10.90
N SER A 43 19.40 20.66 -10.09
CA SER A 43 20.49 21.51 -10.57
C SER A 43 21.73 20.73 -10.98
N THR A 44 22.01 19.60 -10.33
CA THR A 44 23.26 18.84 -10.53
C THR A 44 23.03 17.49 -11.21
N GLY A 45 21.78 17.00 -11.24
CA GLY A 45 21.44 15.65 -11.66
C GLY A 45 21.96 14.55 -10.72
N LYS A 46 22.52 14.91 -9.55
CA LYS A 46 23.11 13.95 -8.61
C LYS A 46 22.05 13.38 -7.66
N PRO A 47 22.22 12.13 -7.20
CA PRO A 47 21.35 11.58 -6.16
C PRO A 47 21.50 12.36 -4.84
N ILE A 48 20.42 12.39 -4.06
CA ILE A 48 20.40 13.02 -2.73
C ILE A 48 20.46 11.92 -1.66
N PRO A 49 21.65 11.58 -1.12
CA PRO A 49 21.79 10.60 -0.05
C PRO A 49 21.53 11.18 1.35
N GLY A 50 21.16 10.34 2.31
CA GLY A 50 21.05 10.71 3.72
C GLY A 50 19.88 11.64 4.06
N ALA A 51 19.04 11.99 3.08
CA ALA A 51 17.83 12.75 3.31
C ALA A 51 16.75 11.86 3.93
N LYS A 52 16.05 12.41 4.93
CA LYS A 52 14.91 11.78 5.57
C LYS A 52 13.68 11.94 4.66
N VAL A 53 12.99 10.84 4.41
CA VAL A 53 11.76 10.80 3.64
C VAL A 53 10.62 10.53 4.60
N ARG A 54 9.61 11.39 4.61
CA ARG A 54 8.38 11.19 5.37
C ARG A 54 7.27 10.73 4.44
N TYR A 55 6.68 9.61 4.77
CA TYR A 55 5.51 9.02 4.12
C TYR A 55 4.29 9.24 5.00
N THR A 56 3.20 9.75 4.45
CA THR A 56 1.93 9.89 5.17
C THR A 56 0.80 9.28 4.34
N ASN A 57 0.10 8.30 4.90
CA ASN A 57 -1.17 7.81 4.38
C ASN A 57 -2.27 8.81 4.74
N ILE A 58 -2.88 9.44 3.74
CA ILE A 58 -3.83 10.54 3.93
C ILE A 58 -5.14 10.03 4.55
N GLY A 59 -5.53 8.77 4.31
CA GLY A 59 -6.78 8.21 4.82
C GLY A 59 -6.71 7.84 6.30
N GLU A 60 -5.61 7.19 6.72
CA GLU A 60 -5.46 6.65 8.08
C GLU A 60 -4.59 7.53 8.99
N GLY A 61 -3.96 8.58 8.45
CA GLY A 61 -3.04 9.45 9.20
C GLY A 61 -1.70 8.78 9.57
N LEU A 62 -1.47 7.54 9.14
CA LEU A 62 -0.25 6.81 9.40
C LEU A 62 0.95 7.52 8.76
N THR A 63 1.97 7.80 9.58
CA THR A 63 3.20 8.47 9.15
C THR A 63 4.41 7.59 9.43
N LYS A 64 5.28 7.45 8.43
CA LYS A 64 6.53 6.69 8.50
C LYS A 64 7.70 7.53 8.02
N GLU A 65 8.90 7.15 8.43
CA GLU A 65 10.15 7.77 7.99
C GLU A 65 11.11 6.73 7.42
N SER A 66 11.89 7.13 6.43
CA SER A 66 13.01 6.37 5.86
C SER A 66 14.17 7.33 5.61
N ILE A 67 15.38 6.80 5.42
CA ILE A 67 16.54 7.57 4.97
C ILE A 67 16.89 7.11 3.56
N THR A 68 17.24 8.06 2.70
CA THR A 68 17.72 7.76 1.34
C THR A 68 19.13 7.17 1.38
N ASP A 69 19.36 6.14 0.56
CA ASP A 69 20.68 5.50 0.44
C ASP A 69 21.69 6.35 -0.37
N ALA A 70 22.89 5.81 -0.61
CA ALA A 70 23.95 6.48 -1.39
C ALA A 70 23.52 6.84 -2.83
N ASP A 71 22.59 6.07 -3.41
CA ASP A 71 22.01 6.31 -4.72
C ASP A 71 20.77 7.22 -4.64
N GLY A 72 20.41 7.75 -3.48
CA GLY A 72 19.23 8.59 -3.27
C GLY A 72 17.91 7.83 -3.28
N ARG A 73 17.94 6.49 -3.20
CA ARG A 73 16.74 5.64 -3.24
C ARG A 73 16.09 5.53 -1.87
N PHE A 74 14.78 5.34 -1.86
CA PHE A 74 13.99 5.00 -0.68
C PHE A 74 12.94 3.93 -1.01
N ILE A 75 12.48 3.22 0.02
CA ILE A 75 11.40 2.26 -0.09
C ILE A 75 10.57 2.23 1.20
N PHE A 76 9.25 2.27 1.05
CA PHE A 76 8.28 1.91 2.07
C PHE A 76 7.53 0.67 1.57
N GLN A 77 7.55 -0.40 2.36
CA GLN A 77 6.82 -1.62 2.00
C GLN A 77 5.30 -1.42 2.19
N PRO A 78 4.47 -2.04 1.35
CA PRO A 78 3.03 -2.04 1.55
C PRO A 78 2.69 -2.73 2.87
N GLU A 79 1.69 -2.19 3.56
CA GLU A 79 1.08 -2.82 4.73
C GLU A 79 -0.26 -3.41 4.33
N PHE A 80 -0.54 -4.55 4.94
CA PHE A 80 -1.75 -5.30 4.70
C PHE A 80 -2.45 -5.59 6.00
N THR A 81 -3.77 -5.63 5.94
CA THR A 81 -4.64 -6.05 7.03
C THR A 81 -5.57 -7.15 6.54
N GLU A 82 -6.07 -7.95 7.47
CA GLU A 82 -7.17 -8.86 7.20
C GLU A 82 -8.47 -8.04 7.10
N GLY A 83 -9.30 -8.34 6.11
CA GLY A 83 -10.59 -7.70 5.96
C GLY A 83 -11.50 -8.38 4.94
N TYR A 84 -12.73 -7.90 4.83
CA TYR A 84 -13.72 -8.39 3.87
C TYR A 84 -13.87 -7.39 2.73
N ALA A 85 -13.53 -7.79 1.51
CA ALA A 85 -13.63 -6.97 0.29
C ALA A 85 -15.08 -6.59 -0.13
N GLY A 86 -16.07 -6.72 0.76
CA GLY A 86 -17.50 -6.67 0.45
C GLY A 86 -18.33 -5.55 1.11
N TYR A 87 -17.73 -4.62 1.86
CA TYR A 87 -18.47 -3.42 2.28
C TYR A 87 -18.73 -2.50 1.06
N PRO A 88 -19.94 -1.93 0.89
CA PRO A 88 -20.44 -1.30 -0.34
C PRO A 88 -19.75 0.02 -0.79
N THR A 89 -18.54 0.33 -0.29
CA THR A 89 -17.72 1.49 -0.67
C THR A 89 -16.41 1.09 -1.37
N SER A 90 -16.49 0.13 -2.29
CA SER A 90 -15.49 -0.11 -3.33
C SER A 90 -15.11 1.19 -4.07
N PRO A 91 -13.84 1.49 -4.41
CA PRO A 91 -12.57 1.22 -3.75
C PRO A 91 -12.14 2.42 -2.88
N VAL A 92 -11.66 2.21 -1.65
CA VAL A 92 -10.91 3.27 -0.96
C VAL A 92 -9.62 3.48 -1.75
N GLY A 93 -9.57 4.55 -2.53
CA GLY A 93 -8.33 5.01 -3.15
C GLY A 93 -7.38 5.42 -2.04
N LEU A 94 -6.38 4.58 -1.76
CA LEU A 94 -5.36 4.90 -0.79
C LEU A 94 -4.47 5.97 -1.40
N ARG A 95 -4.32 7.10 -0.70
CA ARG A 95 -3.53 8.23 -1.16
C ARG A 95 -2.40 8.48 -0.20
N VAL A 96 -1.23 8.79 -0.74
CA VAL A 96 -0.06 9.03 0.09
C VAL A 96 0.62 10.33 -0.28
N ARG A 97 1.21 10.97 0.74
CA ARG A 97 2.06 12.14 0.59
C ARG A 97 3.48 11.77 0.95
N LEU A 98 4.42 12.17 0.11
CA LEU A 98 5.85 12.11 0.40
C LEU A 98 6.39 13.51 0.69
N GLN A 99 7.33 13.60 1.62
CA GLN A 99 8.05 14.84 1.91
C GLN A 99 9.52 14.51 2.11
N LEU A 100 10.39 15.32 1.51
CA LEU A 100 11.84 15.21 1.67
C LEU A 100 12.29 16.21 2.74
N MET A 101 13.03 15.71 3.72
CA MET A 101 13.53 16.44 4.87
C MET A 101 15.05 16.30 4.89
N ILE A 102 15.78 17.40 4.76
CA ILE A 102 17.26 17.38 4.74
C ILE A 102 17.77 17.89 6.09
N LYS A 103 18.71 17.16 6.68
CA LYS A 103 19.17 17.32 8.07
C LYS A 103 19.85 18.67 8.35
N ASP A 104 20.40 19.32 7.34
CA ASP A 104 21.43 20.36 7.53
C ASP A 104 20.96 21.81 7.31
N LYS A 105 19.68 22.04 7.00
CA LYS A 105 19.07 23.37 6.96
C LYS A 105 17.59 23.20 7.20
N HIS A 106 16.99 24.14 7.94
CA HIS A 106 15.58 24.20 8.35
C HIS A 106 14.56 24.26 7.18
N ASN A 107 14.90 23.74 6.00
CA ASN A 107 14.11 23.78 4.80
C ASN A 107 13.42 22.44 4.59
N PHE A 108 12.18 22.37 5.04
CA PHE A 108 11.26 21.27 4.77
C PHE A 108 10.61 21.52 3.41
N SER A 109 10.94 20.70 2.40
CA SER A 109 10.29 20.79 1.09
C SER A 109 9.30 19.64 0.92
N SER A 110 8.03 19.99 0.72
CA SER A 110 7.03 19.00 0.30
C SER A 110 7.20 18.73 -1.18
N VAL A 111 7.66 17.53 -1.52
CA VAL A 111 7.81 17.11 -2.90
C VAL A 111 6.64 16.21 -3.25
N TYR A 112 5.77 16.71 -4.13
CA TYR A 112 4.70 15.90 -4.70
C TYR A 112 5.29 15.20 -5.94
N PRO A 113 5.51 13.86 -5.91
CA PRO A 113 6.04 13.18 -7.07
C PRO A 113 5.07 13.39 -8.25
N SER A 114 5.61 13.87 -9.37
CA SER A 114 4.85 14.11 -10.60
C SER A 114 4.56 12.77 -11.28
N VAL A 115 3.63 11.99 -10.71
CA VAL A 115 3.04 10.85 -11.39
C VAL A 115 1.85 11.40 -12.15
N LYS A 116 1.92 11.36 -13.50
CA LYS A 116 0.96 11.96 -14.45
C LYS A 116 -0.47 12.05 -13.89
N ASN A 117 -0.92 13.28 -13.60
CA ASN A 117 -2.29 13.68 -13.25
C ASN A 117 -2.89 13.31 -11.87
N SER A 118 -2.11 13.26 -10.79
CA SER A 118 -2.70 13.56 -9.46
C SER A 118 -1.67 14.09 -8.48
N ALA A 119 -2.06 15.06 -7.65
CA ALA A 119 -1.21 15.63 -6.60
C ALA A 119 -0.71 14.59 -5.56
N TYR A 120 -1.21 13.36 -5.62
CA TYR A 120 -0.82 12.23 -4.77
C TYR A 120 -0.83 10.93 -5.56
N PRO A 121 0.19 10.08 -5.44
CA PRO A 121 0.10 8.72 -5.94
C PRO A 121 -1.01 7.95 -5.20
N SER A 122 -1.75 7.10 -5.93
CA SER A 122 -2.88 6.34 -5.38
C SER A 122 -2.94 4.91 -5.90
N VAL A 123 -3.34 3.98 -5.03
CA VAL A 123 -3.71 2.59 -5.40
C VAL A 123 -5.10 2.25 -4.91
N LYS A 124 -5.73 1.24 -5.53
CA LYS A 124 -6.99 0.69 -5.03
C LYS A 124 -6.68 -0.35 -3.96
N ASN A 125 -7.42 -0.34 -2.85
CA ASN A 125 -7.25 -1.32 -1.77
C ASN A 125 -7.31 -2.78 -2.26
N THR A 126 -8.13 -3.07 -3.28
CA THR A 126 -8.30 -4.41 -3.87
C THR A 126 -7.15 -4.88 -4.78
N ASP A 127 -6.15 -4.03 -5.04
CA ASP A 127 -5.07 -4.30 -6.01
C ASP A 127 -3.79 -4.79 -5.31
N VAL A 128 -3.93 -5.88 -4.54
CA VAL A 128 -2.85 -6.40 -3.66
C VAL A 128 -1.57 -6.74 -4.41
N ASP A 129 -1.69 -7.22 -5.66
CA ASP A 129 -0.54 -7.58 -6.51
C ASP A 129 0.24 -6.34 -6.97
N ASN A 130 -0.42 -5.17 -7.03
CA ASN A 130 0.18 -3.90 -7.40
C ASN A 130 0.16 -2.88 -6.23
N ALA A 131 0.26 -3.36 -4.99
CA ALA A 131 0.27 -2.52 -3.80
C ALA A 131 1.49 -1.59 -3.68
N MET A 132 2.47 -1.72 -4.59
CA MET A 132 3.70 -0.91 -4.63
C MET A 132 3.60 0.16 -5.71
N ILE A 133 3.76 1.42 -5.31
CA ILE A 133 3.86 2.56 -6.21
C ILE A 133 5.33 2.79 -6.58
N ASP A 134 5.62 2.85 -7.87
CA ASP A 134 6.92 3.29 -8.37
C ASP A 134 6.86 4.78 -8.73
N ALA A 135 7.48 5.62 -7.89
CA ALA A 135 7.54 7.07 -8.10
C ALA A 135 8.66 7.47 -9.09
N GLY A 136 9.53 6.53 -9.48
CA GLY A 136 10.68 6.81 -10.34
C GLY A 136 11.66 7.84 -9.76
N ASP A 137 12.29 8.60 -10.66
CA ASP A 137 13.18 9.70 -10.29
C ASP A 137 12.37 10.96 -9.97
N ILE A 138 12.49 11.41 -8.73
CA ILE A 138 11.86 12.62 -8.21
C ILE A 138 12.91 13.73 -8.20
N LYS A 139 12.81 14.64 -9.16
CA LYS A 139 13.70 15.81 -9.24
C LYS A 139 13.29 16.85 -8.22
N VAL A 140 14.24 17.31 -7.42
CA VAL A 140 14.04 18.32 -6.37
C VAL A 140 14.95 19.48 -6.62
N ASN A 141 14.36 20.68 -6.65
CA ASN A 141 15.14 21.89 -6.79
C ASN A 141 15.67 22.35 -5.42
N ARG A 142 17.00 22.27 -5.23
CA ARG A 142 17.67 22.75 -4.01
C ARG A 142 17.63 24.28 -3.87
N PHE A 143 17.15 25.05 -4.85
CA PHE A 143 16.94 26.48 -4.66
C PHE A 143 15.90 26.81 -3.56
N PHE A 144 14.96 25.91 -3.25
CA PHE A 144 14.08 26.02 -2.07
C PHE A 144 14.73 25.52 -0.76
N LEU A 145 16.02 25.15 -0.82
CA LEU A 145 16.79 24.59 0.31
C LEU A 145 17.99 25.47 0.70
N ASN A 146 18.21 26.60 0.02
CA ASN A 146 19.04 27.70 0.54
C ASN A 146 18.14 28.75 1.22
N PRO A 147 18.55 29.29 2.39
CA PRO A 147 17.81 30.36 3.08
C PRO A 147 17.76 31.63 2.24
#